data_AF-A0A918JGW2-F1
#
_entry.id   AF-A0A918JGW2-F1
#
_cell.length_a   1.000
_cell.length_b   1.000
_cell.length_c   1.000
_cell.angle_alpha   90.00
_cell.angle_beta   90.00
_cell.angle_gamma   90.00
#
_symmetry.space_group_name_H-M   'P 1'
#
loop_
_entity.id
_entity.type
_entity.pdbx_description
1 polymer ?
#
loop_
_entity_poly.entity_id
_entity_poly.type
_entity_poly.pdbx_seq_one_letter_code
_entity_poly.pdbx_strand_id
1 'polypeptide(L)'
;MQSATYPPAVLTKAFTWAYEELGLNTAEAAHMLGLSDTALQQTALVGFPGDSPQTSVQLAFIRFYYQLITVFSGDSDRMRSWFHNHHDAINTTPKAICDSQEGIARLYAILTGADVVPINDRQDTASRVQRQEVS
;
A
#
# COMPACT_ATOMS: atom_id res chain seq x y z
N MET A 1 8.62 -20.56 -6.47
CA MET A 1 8.59 -19.37 -5.60
C MET A 1 8.45 -19.86 -4.17
N GLN A 2 9.38 -19.51 -3.28
CA GLN A 2 9.25 -19.89 -1.86
C GLN A 2 8.10 -19.07 -1.26
N SER A 3 6.95 -19.70 -1.04
CA SER A 3 5.88 -19.11 -0.23
C SER A 3 6.40 -19.08 1.21
N ALA A 4 6.89 -17.93 1.65
CA ALA A 4 7.18 -17.74 3.06
C ALA A 4 5.85 -17.87 3.80
N THR A 5 5.62 -19.01 4.44
CA THR A 5 4.42 -19.28 5.24
C THR A 5 4.54 -18.54 6.56
N TYR A 6 4.23 -17.25 6.56
CA TYR A 6 4.04 -16.51 7.80
C TYR A 6 2.69 -16.93 8.40
N PRO A 7 2.60 -17.18 9.71
CA PRO A 7 1.31 -17.35 10.36
C PRO A 7 0.44 -16.11 10.07
N PRO A 8 -0.79 -16.24 9.54
CA PRO A 8 -1.64 -15.11 9.19
C PRO A 8 -1.82 -14.05 10.28
N ALA A 9 -1.91 -14.49 11.53
CA ALA A 9 -2.01 -13.62 12.70
C ALA A 9 -0.76 -12.74 12.88
N VAL A 10 0.43 -13.26 12.57
CA VAL A 10 1.69 -12.49 12.64
C VAL A 10 1.70 -11.39 11.59
N LEU A 11 1.27 -11.70 10.37
CA LEU A 11 1.15 -10.70 9.30
C LEU A 11 0.17 -9.59 9.69
N THR A 12 -0.99 -9.95 10.21
CA THR A 12 -2.03 -8.99 10.62
C THR A 12 -1.57 -8.12 11.79
N LYS A 13 -0.84 -8.69 12.74
CA LYS A 13 -0.23 -7.94 13.84
C LYS A 13 0.85 -6.98 13.35
N ALA A 14 1.72 -7.41 12.43
CA ALA A 14 2.75 -6.55 11.85
C ALA A 14 2.13 -5.39 11.04
N PHE A 15 1.08 -5.67 10.28
CA PHE A 15 0.29 -4.64 9.60
C PHE A 15 -0.32 -3.65 10.60
N THR A 16 -0.86 -4.15 11.71
CA THR A 16 -1.44 -3.32 12.77
C THR A 16 -0.43 -2.33 13.34
N TRP A 17 0.74 -2.82 13.74
CA TRP A 17 1.81 -1.96 14.26
C TRP A 17 2.29 -0.93 13.25
N ALA A 18 2.46 -1.34 11.98
CA ALA A 18 2.94 -0.43 10.93
C ALA A 18 1.97 0.73 10.68
N TYR A 19 0.66 0.48 10.61
CA TYR A 19 -0.30 1.56 10.37
C TYR A 19 -0.46 2.47 11.59
N GLU A 20 -0.44 1.91 12.80
CA GLU A 20 -0.54 2.68 14.05
C GLU A 20 0.67 3.59 14.23
N GLU A 21 1.88 3.11 13.93
CA GLU A 21 3.10 3.92 14.01
C GLU A 21 3.07 5.09 13.02
N LEU A 22 2.51 4.88 11.83
CA LEU A 22 2.32 5.95 10.85
C LEU A 22 1.13 6.87 11.21
N GLY A 23 0.41 6.62 12.29
CA GLY A 23 -0.69 7.46 12.77
C GLY A 23 -2.00 7.28 11.98
N LEU A 24 -2.21 6.11 11.38
CA LEU A 24 -3.50 5.70 10.83
C LEU A 24 -4.37 5.12 11.95
N ASN A 25 -5.69 5.27 11.83
CA ASN A 25 -6.64 4.61 12.71
C ASN A 25 -7.17 3.30 12.11
N THR A 26 -7.86 2.50 12.94
CA THR A 26 -8.42 1.20 12.51
C THR A 26 -9.42 1.32 11.37
N ALA A 27 -10.20 2.40 11.28
CA ALA A 27 -11.16 2.61 10.20
C ALA A 27 -10.46 2.84 8.85
N GLU A 28 -9.38 3.63 8.87
CA GLU A 28 -8.54 3.87 7.68
C GLU A 28 -7.85 2.57 7.24
N ALA A 29 -7.36 1.77 8.18
CA ALA A 29 -6.77 0.47 7.90
C ALA A 29 -7.79 -0.55 7.38
N ALA A 30 -9.01 -0.57 7.92
CA ALA A 30 -10.09 -1.43 7.46
C ALA A 30 -10.52 -1.06 6.04
N HIS A 31 -10.65 0.24 5.75
CA HIS A 31 -10.93 0.75 4.42
C HIS A 31 -9.88 0.30 3.39
N MET A 32 -8.60 0.39 3.74
CA MET A 32 -7.49 -0.07 2.89
C MET A 32 -7.60 -1.56 2.52
N LEU A 33 -8.15 -2.39 3.42
CA LEU A 33 -8.37 -3.82 3.22
C LEU A 33 -9.72 -4.15 2.57
N GLY A 34 -10.58 -3.16 2.32
CA GLY A 34 -11.94 -3.35 1.83
C GLY A 34 -12.87 -4.02 2.86
N LEU A 35 -12.65 -3.76 4.15
CA LEU A 35 -13.37 -4.37 5.28
C LEU A 35 -14.08 -3.31 6.13
N SER A 36 -14.99 -3.77 6.99
CA SER A 36 -15.47 -2.97 8.12
C SER A 36 -14.49 -3.05 9.31
N ASP A 37 -14.53 -2.04 10.18
CA ASP A 37 -13.75 -2.00 11.42
C ASP A 37 -13.93 -3.27 12.26
N THR A 38 -15.18 -3.75 12.37
CA THR A 38 -15.51 -4.98 13.10
C THR A 38 -14.88 -6.21 12.45
N ALA A 39 -14.91 -6.31 11.12
CA ALA A 39 -14.29 -7.43 10.42
C ALA A 39 -12.77 -7.43 10.58
N LEU A 40 -12.13 -6.25 10.57
CA LEU A 40 -10.70 -6.14 10.85
C LEU A 40 -10.35 -6.56 12.29
N GLN A 41 -11.14 -6.14 13.28
CA GLN A 41 -10.91 -6.54 14.67
C GLN A 41 -11.11 -8.04 14.91
N GLN A 42 -12.14 -8.64 14.32
CA GLN A 42 -12.40 -10.07 14.43
C GLN A 42 -11.29 -10.92 13.79
N THR A 43 -10.71 -10.43 12.70
CA THR A 43 -9.63 -11.10 11.98
C THR A 43 -8.25 -10.84 12.59
N ALA A 44 -8.09 -9.87 13.50
CA ALA A 44 -6.80 -9.51 14.10
C ALA A 44 -6.09 -10.68 14.82
N LEU A 45 -6.84 -11.62 15.41
CA LEU A 45 -6.30 -12.76 16.16
C LEU A 45 -6.00 -13.99 15.29
N VAL A 46 -6.70 -14.14 14.17
CA VAL A 46 -6.62 -15.33 13.30
C VAL A 46 -5.86 -15.05 12.00
N GLY A 47 -5.93 -13.81 11.51
CA GLY A 47 -5.40 -13.34 10.24
C GLY A 47 -6.24 -13.75 9.02
N PHE A 48 -5.72 -13.44 7.84
CA PHE A 48 -6.34 -13.76 6.55
C PHE A 48 -5.70 -14.96 5.87
N PRO A 49 -6.42 -15.70 5.01
CA PRO A 49 -5.81 -16.71 4.15
C PRO A 49 -4.62 -16.15 3.35
N GLY A 50 -3.57 -16.95 3.17
CA GLY A 50 -2.30 -16.50 2.59
C GLY A 50 -2.39 -15.99 1.14
N ASP A 51 -3.39 -16.43 0.41
CA ASP A 51 -3.69 -16.06 -0.98
C ASP A 51 -4.82 -15.03 -1.12
N SER A 52 -5.29 -14.48 0.00
CA SER A 52 -6.36 -13.48 -0.01
C SER A 52 -5.89 -12.10 -0.53
N PRO A 53 -6.80 -11.29 -1.10
CA PRO A 53 -6.52 -9.89 -1.43
C PRO A 53 -6.02 -9.10 -0.22
N GLN A 54 -6.58 -9.34 0.97
CA GLN A 54 -6.19 -8.66 2.21
C GLN A 54 -4.72 -8.95 2.57
N THR A 55 -4.30 -10.21 2.49
CA THR A 55 -2.89 -10.59 2.68
C THR A 55 -1.96 -9.86 1.71
N SER A 56 -2.38 -9.71 0.45
CA SER A 56 -1.59 -8.98 -0.57
C SER A 56 -1.42 -7.50 -0.23
N VAL A 57 -2.48 -6.84 0.23
CA VAL A 57 -2.45 -5.44 0.69
C VAL A 57 -1.58 -5.29 1.94
N GLN A 58 -1.74 -6.16 2.94
CA GLN A 58 -0.94 -6.15 4.16
C GLN A 58 0.56 -6.27 3.84
N LEU A 59 0.94 -7.22 2.97
CA LEU A 59 2.33 -7.40 2.55
C LEU A 59 2.88 -6.18 1.79
N ALA A 60 2.09 -5.61 0.89
CA ALA A 60 2.48 -4.40 0.17
C ALA A 60 2.73 -3.24 1.14
N PHE A 61 1.83 -3.02 2.10
CA PHE A 61 1.94 -1.96 3.09
C PHE A 61 3.13 -2.14 4.02
N ILE A 62 3.34 -3.37 4.53
CA ILE A 62 4.49 -3.68 5.40
C ILE A 62 5.81 -3.44 4.65
N ARG A 63 5.92 -3.85 3.37
CA ARG A 63 7.10 -3.57 2.55
C ARG A 63 7.35 -2.08 2.37
N PHE A 64 6.30 -1.31 2.13
CA PHE A 64 6.36 0.15 2.07
C PHE A 64 6.83 0.78 3.39
N TYR A 65 6.28 0.35 4.51
CA TYR A 65 6.67 0.81 5.83
C TYR A 65 8.15 0.48 6.16
N TYR A 66 8.63 -0.71 5.81
CA TYR A 66 10.06 -1.04 5.95
C TYR A 66 10.97 -0.16 5.09
N GLN A 67 10.51 0.22 3.89
CA GLN A 67 11.24 1.15 3.04
C GLN A 67 11.29 2.55 3.67
N LEU A 68 10.20 3.01 4.30
CA LEU A 68 10.20 4.26 5.07
C LEU A 68 11.24 4.22 6.18
N ILE A 69 11.27 3.15 6.99
CA ILE A 69 12.28 2.99 8.04
C ILE A 69 13.68 3.13 7.47
N THR A 70 13.95 2.49 6.33
CA THR A 70 15.25 2.54 5.66
C THR A 70 15.62 3.95 5.21
N VAL A 71 14.69 4.67 4.56
CA VAL A 71 14.92 6.04 4.06
C VAL A 71 15.12 7.03 5.20
N PHE A 72 14.36 6.90 6.28
CA PHE A 72 14.39 7.83 7.42
C PHE A 72 15.29 7.35 8.56
N SER A 73 16.07 6.28 8.36
CA SER A 73 16.96 5.69 9.37
C SER A 73 16.24 5.37 10.70
N GLY A 74 14.97 4.99 10.64
CA GLY A 74 14.14 4.68 11.79
C GLY A 74 13.61 5.89 12.59
N ASP A 75 13.73 7.11 12.07
CA ASP A 75 13.14 8.29 12.70
C ASP A 75 11.61 8.33 12.49
N SER A 76 10.86 7.80 13.47
CA SER A 76 9.40 7.69 13.42
C SER A 76 8.69 9.05 13.27
N ASP A 77 9.26 10.15 13.77
CA ASP A 77 8.63 11.47 13.65
C ASP A 77 8.78 12.03 12.24
N ARG A 78 9.96 11.84 11.63
CA ARG A 78 10.16 12.18 10.21
C ARG A 78 9.34 11.28 9.29
N MET A 79 9.22 9.99 9.59
CA MET A 79 8.34 9.07 8.85
C MET A 79 6.89 9.53 8.88
N ARG A 80 6.35 9.84 10.08
CA ARG A 80 4.98 10.37 10.24
C ARG A 80 4.80 11.70 9.54
N SER A 81 5.73 12.64 9.71
CA SER A 81 5.68 13.95 9.06
C SER A 81 5.67 13.81 7.54
N TRP A 82 6.54 12.99 6.96
CA TRP A 82 6.52 12.71 5.53
C TRP A 82 5.20 12.07 5.08
N PHE A 83 4.67 11.12 5.85
CA PHE A 83 3.46 10.39 5.47
C PHE A 83 2.17 11.24 5.51
N HIS A 84 2.11 12.26 6.36
CA HIS A 84 0.92 13.13 6.50
C HIS A 84 1.03 14.46 5.75
N ASN A 85 2.24 14.90 5.36
CA ASN A 85 2.43 16.16 4.66
C ASN A 85 2.18 16.04 3.15
N HIS A 86 1.79 17.16 2.53
CA HIS A 86 1.64 17.27 1.08
C HIS A 86 3.00 17.17 0.39
N HIS A 87 3.09 16.39 -0.70
CA HIS A 87 4.27 16.36 -1.58
C HIS A 87 3.88 16.73 -3.00
N ASP A 88 4.58 17.71 -3.56
CA ASP A 88 4.29 18.22 -4.90
C ASP A 88 4.49 17.16 -5.99
N ALA A 89 5.41 16.21 -5.79
CA ALA A 89 5.66 15.11 -6.71
C ALA A 89 4.43 14.18 -6.93
N ILE A 90 3.52 14.13 -5.95
CA ILE A 90 2.27 13.36 -6.04
C ILE A 90 1.02 14.24 -5.97
N ASN A 91 1.17 15.55 -5.76
CA ASN A 91 0.11 16.54 -5.63
C ASN A 91 -0.97 16.15 -4.59
N THR A 92 -0.55 15.48 -3.50
CA THR A 92 -1.40 15.10 -2.37
C THR A 92 -0.52 14.60 -1.20
N THR A 93 -1.14 14.06 -0.15
CA THR A 93 -0.44 13.40 0.96
C THR A 93 -0.25 11.90 0.67
N PRO A 94 0.83 11.25 1.15
CA PRO A 94 1.02 9.81 1.02
C PRO A 94 -0.12 9.03 1.67
N LYS A 95 -0.61 9.51 2.82
CA LYS A 95 -1.80 8.99 3.48
C LYS A 95 -3.02 8.91 2.55
N ALA A 96 -3.29 9.94 1.75
CA ALA A 96 -4.44 9.94 0.85
C ALA A 96 -4.33 8.92 -0.30
N ILE A 97 -3.10 8.57 -0.72
CA ILE A 97 -2.86 7.59 -1.78
C ILE A 97 -2.85 6.16 -1.23
N CYS A 98 -2.53 5.96 0.05
CA CYS A 98 -2.34 4.61 0.59
C CYS A 98 -3.64 3.80 0.76
N ASP A 99 -4.80 4.33 0.36
CA ASP A 99 -6.12 3.71 0.50
C ASP A 99 -6.35 2.48 -0.38
N SER A 100 -5.41 2.20 -1.30
CA SER A 100 -5.48 1.12 -2.27
C SER A 100 -4.12 0.46 -2.47
N GLN A 101 -4.13 -0.81 -2.89
CA GLN A 101 -2.89 -1.55 -3.19
C GLN A 101 -2.03 -0.86 -4.25
N GLU A 102 -2.67 -0.28 -5.26
CA GLU A 102 -2.00 0.46 -6.33
C GLU A 102 -1.32 1.72 -5.79
N GLY A 103 -2.01 2.46 -4.93
CA GLY A 103 -1.43 3.63 -4.27
C GLY A 103 -0.24 3.29 -3.38
N ILE A 104 -0.32 2.20 -2.61
CA ILE A 104 0.83 1.68 -1.82
C ILE A 104 2.02 1.36 -2.74
N ALA A 105 1.79 0.68 -3.86
CA ALA A 105 2.84 0.34 -4.82
C ALA A 105 3.49 1.61 -5.41
N ARG A 106 2.69 2.64 -5.71
CA ARG A 106 3.19 3.94 -6.19
C ARG A 106 4.08 4.62 -5.16
N LEU A 107 3.67 4.65 -3.89
CA LEU A 107 4.48 5.24 -2.81
C LEU A 107 5.80 4.48 -2.62
N TYR A 108 5.76 3.15 -2.69
CA TYR A 108 6.96 2.34 -2.64
C TYR A 108 7.93 2.65 -3.79
N ALA A 109 7.42 2.80 -5.02
CA ALA A 109 8.23 3.16 -6.17
C ALA A 109 8.90 4.54 -6.01
N ILE A 110 8.17 5.53 -5.49
CA ILE A 110 8.72 6.87 -5.20
C ILE A 110 9.88 6.80 -4.20
N LEU A 111 9.74 6.02 -3.11
CA LEU A 111 10.80 5.86 -2.10
C LEU A 111 12.02 5.09 -2.59
N THR A 112 11.86 4.26 -3.61
CA THR A 112 12.94 3.45 -4.18
C THR A 112 13.60 4.14 -5.39
N GLY A 113 13.02 5.23 -5.89
CA GLY A 113 13.42 5.84 -7.16
C GLY A 113 13.14 4.94 -8.36
N ALA A 114 12.28 3.94 -8.22
CA ALA A 114 11.84 3.09 -9.32
C ALA A 114 10.87 3.87 -10.23
N ASP A 115 10.99 3.69 -11.54
CA ASP A 115 10.19 4.42 -12.53
C ASP A 115 8.68 4.15 -12.30
N VAL A 116 7.93 5.21 -11.98
CA VAL A 116 6.49 5.15 -11.71
C VAL A 116 5.76 5.30 -13.04
N VAL A 117 5.24 4.21 -13.60
CA VAL A 117 4.37 4.29 -14.78
C VAL A 117 3.04 4.94 -14.37
N PRO A 118 2.65 6.09 -14.96
CA PRO A 118 1.39 6.75 -14.65
C PRO A 118 0.18 5.96 -15.20
N ILE A 119 -0.91 5.93 -14.43
CA ILE A 119 -2.13 5.13 -14.68
C ILE A 119 -2.93 5.60 -15.92
N ASN A 120 -2.58 6.73 -16.52
CA ASN A 120 -3.35 7.31 -17.63
C ASN A 120 -3.25 6.51 -18.96
N ASP A 121 -2.43 5.44 -19.02
CA ASP A 121 -2.21 4.64 -20.24
C ASP A 121 -3.20 3.48 -20.46
N ARG A 122 -4.23 3.32 -19.61
CA ARG A 122 -5.29 2.31 -19.85
C ARG A 122 -6.39 2.75 -20.82
N GLN A 123 -6.38 3.98 -21.33
CA GLN A 123 -7.33 4.42 -22.37
C GLN A 123 -6.71 4.62 -23.77
N ASP A 124 -5.38 4.65 -23.92
CA ASP A 124 -4.75 4.94 -25.21
C ASP A 124 -4.40 3.69 -26.03
N THR A 125 -4.15 2.55 -25.36
CA THR A 125 -3.80 1.30 -26.06
C THR A 125 -4.94 0.70 -26.88
N ALA A 126 -6.20 0.96 -26.53
CA ALA A 126 -7.37 0.55 -27.34
C ALA A 126 -7.56 1.44 -28.59
N SER A 127 -7.10 2.70 -28.55
CA SER A 127 -7.27 3.65 -29.66
C SER A 127 -6.20 3.49 -30.75
N ARG A 128 -5.04 2.94 -30.40
CA ARG A 128 -3.91 2.78 -31.33
C ARG A 128 -4.00 1.52 -32.21
N VAL A 129 -4.66 0.46 -31.74
CA VAL A 129 -4.83 -0.78 -32.52
C VAL A 129 -5.84 -0.59 -33.67
N GLN A 130 -6.87 0.25 -33.51
CA GLN A 130 -7.88 0.47 -34.56
C GLN A 130 -7.40 1.33 -35.75
N ARG A 131 -6.30 2.08 -35.64
CA ARG A 131 -5.77 2.92 -36.74
C ARG A 131 -4.79 2.21 -37.67
N GLN A 132 -4.36 0.98 -37.37
CA GLN A 132 -3.39 0.26 -38.20
C GLN A 132 -4.01 -0.79 -39.14
N GLU A 133 -5.33 -1.02 -39.09
CA GLU A 133 -6.02 -1.96 -40.00
C GLU A 133 -6.77 -1.26 -41.17
N VAL A 134 -6.59 0.05 -41.35
CA VAL A 134 -7.17 0.77 -42.49
C VAL A 134 -6.07 1.54 -43.22
N SER A 135 -5.21 0.80 -43.92
CA SER A 135 -4.46 1.35 -45.06
C SER A 135 -4.06 0.27 -46.04
#